data_AF-A0A379G9G1-F1
#
_entry.id   AF-A0A379G9G1-F1
#
_cell.length_a   1.000
_cell.length_b   1.000
_cell.length_c   1.000
_cell.angle_alpha   90.00
_cell.angle_beta   90.00
_cell.angle_gamma   90.00
#
_symmetry.space_group_name_H-M   'P 1'
#
loop_
_entity.id
_entity.type
_entity.pdbx_description
1 polymer ?
#
loop_
_entity_poly.entity_id
_entity_poly.type
_entity_poly.pdbx_seq_one_letter_code
_entity_poly.pdbx_strand_id
1 'polypeptide(L)'
;MFKRYSSSTKVILFYLSILIGLSSCNVSSSSDESKLTPEDAINSLADLSPTEGAQFFVDNREQYPFLDTLYVENIVPIIGQCSFDTIKAVKEKVKKTPADKALTPYYKDTKNDYLAKLNQEIKENAISHKKAFVNFIIPAMQVEIDSLLEKDMDEVMNKYAGGIMNWRKIKFFLGTGSDSFERIWNENIDNDKYTECVAKYIDTYLDSLAVQRNTYYNDIIGKGDFKSESRISQATMDLLLAKKCVREVKKFTEKEKEEMTTSILKDWVVPTILGACSGGVGTAVAWAYDAGNLLYDVKVTLDDIKSQKLESDEVVKYACMENIGFQIRQAYLKYYTGRVFKNIDENSDKLYKSISENL
;
A
#
# COMPACT_ATOMS: atom_id res chain seq x y z
N MET A 1 39.84 -54.85 25.16
CA MET A 1 41.30 -54.62 25.16
C MET A 1 41.52 -53.12 25.38
N PHE A 2 41.44 -52.65 26.64
CA PHE A 2 42.55 -52.08 27.43
C PHE A 2 43.51 -51.19 26.61
N LYS A 3 43.42 -49.85 26.75
CA LYS A 3 44.31 -48.93 27.54
C LYS A 3 45.69 -48.70 26.86
N ARG A 4 46.33 -47.52 26.84
CA ARG A 4 46.20 -46.21 27.52
C ARG A 4 47.27 -45.23 26.96
N TYR A 5 46.93 -43.92 26.94
CA TYR A 5 47.72 -42.72 27.34
C TYR A 5 48.98 -42.32 26.52
N SER A 6 49.46 -41.08 26.49
CA SER A 6 49.06 -39.70 26.86
C SER A 6 50.37 -38.89 26.88
N SER A 7 50.29 -37.56 26.69
CA SER A 7 51.32 -36.56 27.03
C SER A 7 52.49 -36.49 26.02
N SER A 8 52.72 -35.40 25.29
CA SER A 8 53.01 -34.06 25.83
C SER A 8 52.68 -32.95 24.85
N THR A 9 51.47 -32.38 24.97
CA THR A 9 51.24 -30.96 24.66
C THR A 9 51.83 -30.14 25.80
N LYS A 10 52.43 -28.97 25.49
CA LYS A 10 52.92 -27.92 26.42
C LYS A 10 54.42 -27.89 26.74
N VAL A 11 55.31 -27.73 25.75
CA VAL A 11 56.63 -27.05 25.93
C VAL A 11 57.11 -26.29 24.68
N ILE A 12 56.60 -26.58 23.47
CA ILE A 12 57.20 -26.06 22.21
C ILE A 12 56.85 -24.60 21.87
N LEU A 13 55.93 -23.95 22.60
CA LEU A 13 55.46 -22.60 22.31
C LEU A 13 56.15 -21.47 23.12
N PHE A 14 57.29 -21.74 23.77
CA PHE A 14 57.94 -20.74 24.65
C PHE A 14 59.43 -20.47 24.37
N TYR A 15 59.98 -20.95 23.23
CA TYR A 15 61.40 -20.71 22.87
C TYR A 15 61.61 -19.94 21.55
N LEU A 16 60.55 -19.42 20.93
CA LEU A 16 60.63 -18.69 19.65
C LEU A 16 60.47 -17.17 19.76
N SER A 17 60.49 -16.64 20.99
CA SER A 17 60.41 -15.21 21.23
C SER A 17 61.47 -14.80 22.24
N ILE A 18 62.43 -14.01 21.77
CA ILE A 18 63.37 -13.13 22.50
C ILE A 18 64.85 -13.60 22.47
N LEU A 19 65.69 -12.68 21.94
CA LEU A 19 67.15 -12.69 21.65
C LEU A 19 67.47 -13.11 20.21
N ILE A 20 67.49 -12.22 19.20
CA ILE A 20 68.25 -10.96 19.03
C ILE A 20 69.72 -11.13 19.39
N GLY A 21 70.62 -10.98 18.40
CA GLY A 21 72.02 -10.69 18.66
C GLY A 21 72.99 -10.91 17.51
N LEU A 22 73.12 -9.90 16.64
CA LEU A 22 74.36 -9.51 15.95
C LEU A 22 74.95 -10.50 14.92
N SER A 23 74.54 -10.35 13.66
CA SER A 23 75.47 -10.49 12.53
C SER A 23 75.30 -9.32 11.58
N SER A 24 76.04 -8.27 11.88
CA SER A 24 76.32 -7.14 11.00
C SER A 24 77.10 -7.65 9.79
N CYS A 25 76.43 -7.82 8.65
CA CYS A 25 77.06 -7.68 7.35
C CYS A 25 76.36 -6.53 6.63
N ASN A 26 77.11 -5.45 6.56
CA ASN A 26 76.85 -4.22 5.85
C ASN A 26 76.67 -4.53 4.35
N VAL A 27 75.43 -4.70 3.91
CA VAL A 27 75.04 -4.51 2.51
C VAL A 27 74.06 -3.36 2.52
N SER A 28 74.57 -2.18 2.18
CA SER A 28 73.80 -1.05 1.74
C SER A 28 73.05 -1.43 0.46
N SER A 29 71.99 -2.22 0.59
CA SER A 29 70.89 -2.15 -0.36
C SER A 29 70.01 -1.03 0.15
N SER A 30 70.16 0.15 -0.43
CA SER A 30 69.03 1.05 -0.56
C SER A 30 67.93 0.22 -1.21
N SER A 31 67.03 -0.33 -0.41
CA SER A 31 65.70 -0.65 -0.90
C SER A 31 65.13 0.71 -1.28
N ASP A 32 65.28 1.07 -2.55
CA ASP A 32 64.38 2.04 -3.16
C ASP A 32 62.99 1.45 -2.93
N GLU A 33 62.32 1.85 -1.85
CA GLU A 33 60.86 1.79 -1.79
C GLU A 33 60.41 2.46 -3.08
N SER A 34 59.81 1.70 -3.99
CA SER A 34 59.41 2.24 -5.29
C SER A 34 58.46 3.40 -5.01
N LYS A 35 58.97 4.63 -5.16
CA LYS A 35 58.18 5.84 -4.93
C LYS A 35 57.02 5.79 -5.91
N LEU A 36 55.79 5.77 -5.39
CA LEU A 36 54.58 5.81 -6.20
C LEU A 36 54.69 6.97 -7.20
N THR A 37 54.68 6.66 -8.50
CA THR A 37 54.69 7.68 -9.55
C THR A 37 53.26 8.06 -9.93
N PRO A 38 53.05 9.20 -10.64
CA PRO A 38 51.75 9.54 -11.20
C PRO A 38 51.15 8.46 -12.10
N GLU A 39 51.99 7.78 -12.89
CA GLU A 39 51.55 6.70 -13.80
C GLU A 39 51.10 5.46 -13.01
N ASP A 40 51.87 5.06 -12.00
CA ASP A 40 51.50 3.95 -11.11
C ASP A 40 50.18 4.23 -10.37
N ALA A 41 49.98 5.48 -9.93
CA ALA A 41 48.76 5.91 -9.26
C ALA A 41 47.54 5.85 -10.19
N ILE A 42 47.66 6.30 -11.44
CA ILE A 42 46.57 6.23 -12.43
C ILE A 42 46.22 4.77 -12.74
N ASN A 43 47.22 3.92 -12.98
CA ASN A 43 47.00 2.50 -13.24
C ASN A 43 46.30 1.82 -12.06
N SER A 44 46.75 2.11 -10.83
CA SER A 44 46.11 1.59 -9.62
C SER A 44 44.66 2.05 -9.50
N LEU A 45 44.39 3.33 -9.76
CA LEU A 45 43.03 3.89 -9.68
C LEU A 45 42.09 3.36 -10.77
N ALA A 46 42.62 3.00 -11.94
CA ALA A 46 41.82 2.43 -13.04
C ALA A 46 41.28 1.03 -12.71
N ASP A 47 41.99 0.27 -11.87
CA ASP A 47 41.60 -1.09 -11.45
C ASP A 47 40.68 -1.10 -10.22
N LEU A 48 40.48 0.05 -9.56
CA LEU A 48 39.67 0.18 -8.35
C LEU A 48 38.27 0.71 -8.65
N SER A 49 37.28 0.30 -7.86
CA SER A 49 35.99 0.99 -7.88
C SER A 49 36.15 2.44 -7.42
N PRO A 50 35.23 3.37 -7.78
CA PRO A 50 35.34 4.77 -7.36
C PRO A 50 35.49 4.96 -5.84
N THR A 51 34.86 4.09 -5.03
CA THR A 51 34.95 4.17 -3.56
C THR A 51 36.29 3.64 -3.04
N GLU A 52 36.81 2.58 -3.64
CA GLU A 52 38.14 2.05 -3.30
C GLU A 52 39.25 3.00 -3.76
N GLY A 53 39.12 3.61 -4.94
CA GLY A 53 40.03 4.64 -5.42
C GLY A 53 40.03 5.89 -4.53
N ALA A 54 38.86 6.27 -4.00
CA ALA A 54 38.76 7.33 -3.01
C ALA A 54 39.49 6.99 -1.71
N GLN A 55 39.39 5.74 -1.25
CA GLN A 55 40.12 5.27 -0.07
C GLN A 55 41.64 5.26 -0.33
N PHE A 56 42.08 4.73 -1.47
CA PHE A 56 43.47 4.77 -1.90
C PHE A 56 44.03 6.19 -1.90
N PHE A 57 43.28 7.15 -2.46
CA PHE A 57 43.66 8.56 -2.44
C PHE A 57 43.85 9.09 -1.02
N VAL A 58 42.88 8.86 -0.13
CA VAL A 58 42.93 9.34 1.26
C VAL A 58 44.11 8.74 2.02
N ASP A 59 44.38 7.45 1.82
CA ASP A 59 45.44 6.75 2.55
C ASP A 59 46.86 7.18 2.12
N ASN A 60 47.02 7.67 0.88
CA ASN A 60 48.34 7.93 0.28
C ASN A 60 48.66 9.42 0.10
N ARG A 61 47.67 10.32 0.11
CA ARG A 61 47.85 11.75 -0.24
C ARG A 61 48.81 12.53 0.65
N GLU A 62 48.99 12.15 1.91
CA GLU A 62 49.93 12.83 2.82
C GLU A 62 51.39 12.53 2.46
N GLN A 63 51.67 11.30 2.03
CA GLN A 63 53.00 10.87 1.60
C GLN A 63 53.33 11.31 0.17
N TYR A 64 52.31 11.44 -0.68
CA TYR A 64 52.45 11.75 -2.10
C TYR A 64 51.63 13.00 -2.50
N PRO A 65 52.18 14.22 -2.35
CA PRO A 65 51.44 15.46 -2.59
C PRO A 65 50.89 15.64 -4.01
N PHE A 66 51.48 14.98 -5.02
CA PHE A 66 50.98 15.03 -6.40
C PHE A 66 49.59 14.41 -6.56
N LEU A 67 49.18 13.52 -5.63
CA LEU A 67 47.87 12.86 -5.68
C LEU A 67 46.72 13.84 -5.55
N ASP A 68 46.89 14.96 -4.84
CA ASP A 68 45.84 15.99 -4.74
C ASP A 68 45.50 16.57 -6.12
N THR A 69 46.52 16.98 -6.88
CA THR A 69 46.34 17.50 -8.25
C THR A 69 45.82 16.40 -9.17
N LEU A 70 46.45 15.22 -9.14
CA LEU A 70 46.09 14.10 -10.01
C LEU A 70 44.63 13.68 -9.83
N TYR A 71 44.20 13.52 -8.59
CA TYR A 71 42.85 13.07 -8.26
C TYR A 71 41.80 14.14 -8.61
N VAL A 72 42.07 15.40 -8.30
CA VAL A 72 41.15 16.52 -8.61
C VAL A 72 41.00 16.73 -10.11
N GLU A 73 42.09 16.68 -10.87
CA GLU A 73 42.05 17.02 -12.30
C GLU A 73 41.61 15.84 -13.18
N ASN A 74 41.98 14.61 -12.82
CA ASN A 74 41.77 13.45 -13.69
C ASN A 74 40.65 12.52 -13.21
N ILE A 75 40.45 12.39 -11.89
CA ILE A 75 39.55 11.37 -11.33
C ILE A 75 38.19 11.98 -10.97
N VAL A 76 38.17 13.15 -10.33
CA VAL A 76 36.92 13.83 -9.94
C VAL A 76 35.97 14.05 -11.13
N PRO A 77 36.41 14.48 -12.33
CA PRO A 77 35.51 14.62 -13.47
C PRO A 77 34.85 13.31 -13.90
N ILE A 78 35.56 12.19 -13.79
CA ILE A 78 35.03 10.84 -14.11
C ILE A 78 33.99 10.43 -13.05
N ILE A 79 34.31 10.63 -11.77
CA ILE A 79 33.37 10.38 -10.67
C ILE A 79 32.12 11.25 -10.82
N GLY A 80 32.26 12.49 -11.29
CA GLY A 80 31.16 13.41 -11.57
C GLY A 80 30.15 12.92 -12.61
N GLN A 81 30.49 11.89 -13.40
CA GLN A 81 29.58 11.24 -14.36
C GLN A 81 28.87 10.00 -13.77
N CYS A 82 29.21 9.61 -12.54
CA CYS A 82 28.64 8.43 -11.90
C CYS A 82 27.26 8.72 -11.29
N SER A 83 26.62 7.66 -10.77
CA SER A 83 25.34 7.79 -10.04
C SER A 83 25.48 8.65 -8.79
N PHE A 84 24.36 9.22 -8.33
CA PHE A 84 24.31 10.00 -7.08
C PHE A 84 24.86 9.20 -5.89
N ASP A 85 24.50 7.91 -5.77
CA ASP A 85 24.97 7.06 -4.66
C ASP A 85 26.49 6.86 -4.68
N THR A 86 27.07 6.70 -5.87
CA THR A 86 28.53 6.62 -6.04
C THR A 86 29.20 7.92 -5.63
N ILE A 87 28.70 9.06 -6.10
CA ILE A 87 29.26 10.38 -5.77
C ILE A 87 29.13 10.64 -4.26
N LYS A 88 27.98 10.30 -3.65
CA LYS A 88 27.75 10.41 -2.20
C LYS A 88 28.75 9.58 -1.41
N ALA A 89 28.94 8.31 -1.77
CA ALA A 89 29.89 7.41 -1.10
C ALA A 89 31.34 7.92 -1.20
N VAL A 90 31.76 8.35 -2.38
CA VAL A 90 33.10 8.94 -2.58
C VAL A 90 33.26 10.22 -1.76
N LYS A 91 32.26 11.12 -1.80
CA LYS A 91 32.32 12.40 -1.08
C LYS A 91 32.45 12.19 0.43
N GLU A 92 31.77 11.19 0.99
CA GLU A 92 31.90 10.80 2.39
C GLU A 92 33.33 10.34 2.74
N LYS A 93 33.99 9.61 1.83
CA LYS A 93 35.37 9.14 2.00
C LYS A 93 36.40 10.26 1.92
N VAL A 94 36.28 11.16 0.94
CA VAL A 94 37.27 12.20 0.67
C VAL A 94 37.03 13.50 1.47
N LYS A 95 36.16 13.48 2.49
CA LYS A 95 35.80 14.65 3.31
C LYS A 95 37.02 15.48 3.72
N LYS A 96 36.89 16.82 3.63
CA LYS A 96 37.93 17.80 4.00
C LYS A 96 39.21 17.78 3.14
N THR A 97 39.23 17.05 2.03
CA THR A 97 40.33 17.09 1.04
C THR A 97 40.03 18.08 -0.10
N PRO A 98 41.00 18.41 -0.98
CA PRO A 98 40.73 19.17 -2.20
C PRO A 98 39.68 18.50 -3.12
N ALA A 99 39.65 17.17 -3.16
CA ALA A 99 38.68 16.40 -3.96
C ALA A 99 37.24 16.60 -3.47
N ASP A 100 37.00 16.74 -2.16
CA ASP A 100 35.67 17.04 -1.60
C ASP A 100 35.11 18.37 -2.12
N LYS A 101 35.96 19.40 -2.17
CA LYS A 101 35.60 20.71 -2.74
C LYS A 101 35.27 20.58 -4.23
N ALA A 102 36.12 19.89 -4.99
CA ALA A 102 35.95 19.69 -6.43
C ALA A 102 34.70 18.85 -6.78
N LEU A 103 34.32 17.87 -5.96
CA LEU A 103 33.12 17.05 -6.15
C LEU A 103 31.81 17.77 -5.78
N THR A 104 31.88 18.90 -5.07
CA THR A 104 30.68 19.57 -4.55
C THR A 104 29.67 20.00 -5.62
N PRO A 105 30.07 20.59 -6.76
CA PRO A 105 29.15 20.92 -7.84
C PRO A 105 28.42 19.68 -8.39
N TYR A 106 29.18 18.64 -8.74
CA TYR A 106 28.62 17.37 -9.24
C TYR A 106 27.64 16.72 -8.27
N TYR A 107 27.97 16.71 -6.97
CA TYR A 107 27.07 16.20 -5.93
C TYR A 107 25.75 16.97 -5.89
N LYS A 108 25.80 18.31 -5.97
CA LYS A 108 24.58 19.14 -5.92
C LYS A 108 23.69 18.92 -7.15
N ASP A 109 24.29 18.88 -8.33
CA ASP A 109 23.54 18.72 -9.58
C ASP A 109 22.90 17.34 -9.65
N THR A 110 23.68 16.28 -9.40
CA THR A 110 23.16 14.89 -9.39
C THR A 110 22.16 14.64 -8.27
N LYS A 111 22.29 15.30 -7.11
CA LYS A 111 21.28 15.24 -6.04
C LYS A 111 19.94 15.80 -6.49
N ASN A 112 19.93 16.93 -7.18
CA ASN A 112 18.69 17.55 -7.65
C ASN A 112 17.98 16.66 -8.67
N ASP A 113 18.73 16.10 -9.62
CA ASP A 113 18.18 15.16 -10.61
C ASP A 113 17.65 13.87 -9.94
N TYR A 114 18.36 13.37 -8.95
CA TYR A 114 17.94 12.20 -8.17
C TYR A 114 16.63 12.47 -7.42
N LEU A 115 16.53 13.61 -6.72
CA LEU A 115 15.31 14.02 -6.03
C LEU A 115 14.14 14.22 -7.00
N ALA A 116 14.38 14.77 -8.19
CA ALA A 116 13.34 14.92 -9.21
C ALA A 116 12.78 13.56 -9.67
N LYS A 117 13.65 12.57 -9.90
CA LYS A 117 13.27 11.19 -10.26
C LYS A 117 12.47 10.53 -9.13
N LEU A 118 12.92 10.66 -7.88
CA LEU A 118 12.20 10.12 -6.72
C LEU A 118 10.80 10.74 -6.57
N ASN A 119 10.66 12.06 -6.77
CA ASN A 119 9.36 12.73 -6.73
C ASN A 119 8.40 12.16 -7.78
N GLN A 120 8.89 11.90 -8.99
CA GLN A 120 8.10 11.30 -10.05
C GLN A 120 7.68 9.87 -9.68
N GLU A 121 8.62 9.04 -9.22
CA GLU A 121 8.36 7.66 -8.82
C GLU A 121 7.32 7.58 -7.69
N ILE A 122 7.45 8.41 -6.65
CA ILE A 122 6.50 8.47 -5.52
C ILE A 122 5.09 8.85 -6.00
N LYS A 123 4.98 9.77 -6.98
CA LYS A 123 3.69 10.15 -7.58
C LYS A 123 3.08 9.03 -8.41
N GLU A 124 3.88 8.34 -9.21
CA GLU A 124 3.44 7.18 -10.00
C GLU A 124 2.98 6.02 -9.10
N ASN A 125 3.69 5.79 -7.99
CA ASN A 125 3.30 4.82 -6.96
C ASN A 125 2.00 5.22 -6.27
N ALA A 126 1.80 6.50 -5.94
CA ALA A 126 0.53 6.99 -5.39
C ALA A 126 -0.66 6.70 -6.33
N ILE A 127 -0.49 6.94 -7.63
CA ILE A 127 -1.51 6.62 -8.65
C ILE A 127 -1.78 5.11 -8.68
N SER A 128 -0.74 4.29 -8.65
CA SER A 128 -0.86 2.82 -8.66
C SER A 128 -1.57 2.29 -7.42
N HIS A 129 -1.28 2.83 -6.23
CA HIS A 129 -1.99 2.49 -4.99
C HIS A 129 -3.47 2.89 -5.04
N LYS A 130 -3.82 4.04 -5.61
CA LYS A 130 -5.23 4.42 -5.78
C LYS A 130 -5.97 3.45 -6.71
N LYS A 131 -5.33 3.04 -7.80
CA LYS A 131 -5.88 2.04 -8.73
C LYS A 131 -6.03 0.68 -8.06
N ALA A 132 -5.05 0.23 -7.29
CA ALA A 132 -5.12 -1.04 -6.57
C ALA A 132 -6.26 -1.06 -5.54
N PHE A 133 -6.48 0.05 -4.84
CA PHE A 133 -7.61 0.18 -3.92
C PHE A 133 -8.95 -0.01 -4.63
N VAL A 134 -9.15 0.69 -5.76
CA VAL A 134 -10.39 0.60 -6.54
C VAL A 134 -10.57 -0.77 -7.19
N ASN A 135 -9.51 -1.34 -7.75
CA ASN A 135 -9.63 -2.54 -8.58
C ASN A 135 -9.64 -3.85 -7.77
N PHE A 136 -9.14 -3.83 -6.53
CA PHE A 136 -8.99 -5.06 -5.74
C PHE A 136 -9.63 -4.95 -4.36
N ILE A 137 -9.42 -3.83 -3.65
CA ILE A 137 -9.90 -3.70 -2.27
C ILE A 137 -11.40 -3.41 -2.23
N ILE A 138 -11.90 -2.49 -3.07
CA ILE A 138 -13.33 -2.20 -3.16
C ILE A 138 -14.14 -3.45 -3.55
N PRO A 139 -13.77 -4.21 -4.60
CA PRO A 139 -14.49 -5.44 -4.94
C PRO A 139 -14.46 -6.49 -3.83
N ALA A 140 -13.32 -6.69 -3.17
CA ALA A 140 -13.24 -7.63 -2.04
C ALA A 140 -14.15 -7.21 -0.88
N MET A 141 -14.18 -5.92 -0.55
CA MET A 141 -15.12 -5.37 0.44
C MET A 141 -16.57 -5.60 0.02
N GLN A 142 -16.92 -5.35 -1.24
CA GLN A 142 -18.28 -5.51 -1.76
C GLN A 142 -18.75 -6.96 -1.66
N VAL A 143 -17.91 -7.94 -1.99
CA VAL A 143 -18.26 -9.37 -1.87
C VAL A 143 -18.56 -9.76 -0.41
N GLU A 144 -17.75 -9.31 0.55
CA GLU A 144 -18.00 -9.59 1.96
C GLU A 144 -19.27 -8.89 2.45
N ILE A 145 -19.49 -7.63 2.05
CA ILE A 145 -20.73 -6.89 2.33
C ILE A 145 -21.95 -7.62 1.76
N ASP A 146 -21.93 -8.04 0.50
CA ASP A 146 -23.06 -8.71 -0.14
C ASP A 146 -23.38 -10.04 0.56
N SER A 147 -22.36 -10.78 1.02
CA SER A 147 -22.54 -11.99 1.84
C SER A 147 -23.16 -11.70 3.21
N LEU A 148 -22.73 -10.62 3.88
CA LEU A 148 -23.32 -10.18 5.15
C LEU A 148 -24.78 -9.76 4.96
N LEU A 149 -25.07 -9.00 3.90
CA LEU A 149 -26.41 -8.55 3.54
C LEU A 149 -27.34 -9.72 3.24
N GLU A 150 -26.86 -10.73 2.50
CA GLU A 150 -27.66 -11.91 2.19
C GLU A 150 -28.10 -12.64 3.46
N LYS A 151 -27.16 -12.87 4.38
CA LYS A 151 -27.43 -13.55 5.65
C LYS A 151 -28.42 -12.76 6.52
N ASP A 152 -28.19 -11.46 6.68
CA ASP A 152 -29.06 -10.63 7.52
C ASP A 152 -30.45 -10.50 6.89
N MET A 153 -30.53 -10.43 5.55
CA MET A 153 -31.80 -10.41 4.84
C MET A 153 -32.54 -11.75 4.88
N ASP A 154 -31.85 -12.88 4.87
CA ASP A 154 -32.48 -14.18 5.13
C ASP A 154 -33.09 -14.23 6.52
N GLU A 155 -32.41 -13.70 7.53
CA GLU A 155 -32.94 -13.65 8.89
C GLU A 155 -34.16 -12.72 8.99
N VAL A 156 -34.09 -11.52 8.39
CA VAL A 156 -35.21 -10.60 8.27
C VAL A 156 -36.38 -11.28 7.58
N MET A 157 -36.17 -11.90 6.42
CA MET A 157 -37.23 -12.54 5.64
C MET A 157 -37.82 -13.75 6.36
N ASN A 158 -37.02 -14.57 7.04
CA ASN A 158 -37.48 -15.71 7.83
C ASN A 158 -38.31 -15.28 9.04
N LYS A 159 -37.84 -14.28 9.82
CA LYS A 159 -38.56 -13.72 10.97
C LYS A 159 -39.83 -13.00 10.53
N TYR A 160 -39.74 -12.27 9.43
CA TYR A 160 -40.88 -11.67 8.76
C TYR A 160 -41.84 -12.86 8.44
N ALA A 161 -41.47 -13.89 7.68
CA ALA A 161 -42.37 -14.97 7.23
C ALA A 161 -43.02 -15.78 8.37
N GLY A 162 -42.45 -15.73 9.57
CA GLY A 162 -42.93 -16.43 10.76
C GLY A 162 -42.42 -17.87 10.85
N GLY A 163 -41.28 -18.17 10.20
CA GLY A 163 -40.77 -19.54 10.08
C GLY A 163 -41.68 -20.47 9.26
N ILE A 164 -41.65 -21.77 9.57
CA ILE A 164 -42.26 -22.88 8.79
C ILE A 164 -43.81 -22.78 8.66
N MET A 165 -44.49 -21.97 9.47
CA MET A 165 -45.96 -21.99 9.57
C MET A 165 -46.72 -20.85 8.86
N ASN A 166 -46.05 -19.98 8.09
CA ASN A 166 -46.74 -19.00 7.21
C ASN A 166 -47.81 -18.14 7.94
N TRP A 167 -47.58 -17.86 9.23
CA TRP A 167 -48.50 -17.14 10.14
C TRP A 167 -48.80 -15.70 9.69
N ARG A 168 -47.98 -15.23 8.76
CA ARG A 168 -48.06 -13.94 8.11
C ARG A 168 -49.36 -13.71 7.36
N LYS A 169 -49.90 -14.72 6.65
CA LYS A 169 -51.22 -14.60 6.02
C LYS A 169 -52.33 -14.32 7.05
N ILE A 170 -52.14 -14.76 8.30
CA ILE A 170 -53.15 -14.70 9.37
C ILE A 170 -53.06 -13.38 10.15
N LYS A 171 -51.87 -12.90 10.51
CA LYS A 171 -51.72 -11.62 11.24
C LYS A 171 -51.93 -10.37 10.37
N PHE A 172 -51.67 -10.47 9.07
CA PHE A 172 -51.79 -9.34 8.15
C PHE A 172 -53.25 -9.02 7.76
N PHE A 173 -54.13 -10.02 7.79
CA PHE A 173 -55.60 -9.83 7.72
C PHE A 173 -56.13 -8.91 8.85
N LEU A 174 -55.34 -8.70 9.90
CA LEU A 174 -55.68 -7.86 11.06
C LEU A 174 -55.00 -6.48 11.05
N GLY A 175 -54.33 -6.07 9.96
CA GLY A 175 -53.90 -4.68 9.74
C GLY A 175 -52.63 -4.21 10.45
N THR A 176 -51.73 -5.11 10.89
CA THR A 176 -50.53 -4.80 11.71
C THR A 176 -49.16 -5.01 11.02
N GLY A 177 -49.16 -5.03 9.68
CA GLY A 177 -48.09 -5.62 8.88
C GLY A 177 -46.79 -4.82 8.66
N SER A 178 -46.89 -3.54 8.31
CA SER A 178 -45.73 -2.69 7.95
C SER A 178 -44.84 -2.37 9.15
N ASP A 179 -45.46 -2.07 10.29
CA ASP A 179 -44.76 -1.67 11.50
C ASP A 179 -43.97 -2.86 12.09
N SER A 180 -44.43 -4.09 11.82
CA SER A 180 -43.69 -5.29 12.17
C SER A 180 -42.50 -5.54 11.25
N PHE A 181 -42.51 -5.12 9.98
CA PHE A 181 -41.34 -5.23 9.08
C PHE A 181 -40.25 -4.26 9.48
N GLU A 182 -40.58 -2.98 9.68
CA GLU A 182 -39.61 -1.95 10.10
C GLU A 182 -38.97 -2.31 11.46
N ARG A 183 -39.76 -2.85 12.40
CA ARG A 183 -39.22 -3.34 13.67
C ARG A 183 -38.27 -4.52 13.49
N ILE A 184 -38.67 -5.55 12.73
CA ILE A 184 -37.82 -6.72 12.46
C ILE A 184 -36.54 -6.27 11.74
N TRP A 185 -36.63 -5.33 10.82
CA TRP A 185 -35.48 -4.74 10.16
C TRP A 185 -34.50 -4.12 11.16
N ASN A 186 -34.98 -3.19 11.99
CA ASN A 186 -34.14 -2.48 12.96
C ASN A 186 -33.54 -3.42 14.03
N GLU A 187 -34.17 -4.56 14.31
CA GLU A 187 -33.67 -5.57 15.24
C GLU A 187 -32.60 -6.50 14.63
N ASN A 188 -32.44 -6.53 13.30
CA ASN A 188 -31.62 -7.53 12.60
C ASN A 188 -30.56 -6.96 11.65
N ILE A 189 -30.69 -5.71 11.22
CA ILE A 189 -29.64 -5.03 10.45
C ILE A 189 -28.70 -4.30 11.42
N ASP A 190 -27.50 -4.86 11.59
CA ASP A 190 -26.47 -4.31 12.46
C ASP A 190 -25.52 -3.38 11.69
N ASN A 191 -25.71 -2.07 11.84
CA ASN A 191 -24.88 -1.04 11.22
C ASN A 191 -23.39 -1.11 11.63
N ASP A 192 -23.11 -1.53 12.86
CA ASP A 192 -21.74 -1.60 13.38
C ASP A 192 -20.97 -2.71 12.67
N LYS A 193 -21.62 -3.86 12.45
CA LYS A 193 -21.06 -4.98 11.70
C LYS A 193 -20.62 -4.61 10.28
N TYR A 194 -21.42 -3.80 9.54
CA TYR A 194 -21.02 -3.31 8.21
C TYR A 194 -19.89 -2.27 8.30
N THR A 195 -19.92 -1.41 9.32
CA THR A 195 -18.87 -0.42 9.57
C THR A 195 -17.54 -1.10 9.85
N GLU A 196 -17.52 -2.13 10.70
CA GLU A 196 -16.34 -2.93 11.04
C GLU A 196 -15.78 -3.67 9.82
N CYS A 197 -16.65 -4.24 8.98
CA CYS A 197 -16.24 -4.89 7.74
C CYS A 197 -15.47 -3.92 6.83
N VAL A 198 -16.02 -2.73 6.59
CA VAL A 198 -15.36 -1.70 5.76
C VAL A 198 -14.05 -1.23 6.39
N ALA A 199 -14.07 -0.96 7.71
CA ALA A 199 -12.90 -0.51 8.45
C ALA A 199 -11.74 -1.51 8.35
N LYS A 200 -12.01 -2.81 8.54
CA LYS A 200 -11.01 -3.89 8.46
C LYS A 200 -10.23 -3.86 7.15
N TYR A 201 -10.89 -3.78 6.01
CA TYR A 201 -10.21 -3.76 4.71
C TYR A 201 -9.40 -2.49 4.48
N ILE A 202 -9.97 -1.34 4.85
CA ILE A 202 -9.27 -0.06 4.71
C ILE A 202 -8.04 -0.02 5.59
N ASP A 203 -8.17 -0.37 6.88
CA ASP A 203 -7.06 -0.33 7.83
C ASP A 203 -5.96 -1.33 7.42
N THR A 204 -6.34 -2.54 6.99
CA THR A 204 -5.38 -3.53 6.48
C THR A 204 -4.62 -3.01 5.26
N TYR A 205 -5.34 -2.37 4.32
CA TYR A 205 -4.72 -1.80 3.13
C TYR A 205 -3.75 -0.67 3.47
N LEU A 206 -4.19 0.28 4.31
CA LEU A 206 -3.37 1.41 4.73
C LEU A 206 -2.16 0.98 5.58
N ASP A 207 -2.29 -0.05 6.41
CA ASP A 207 -1.17 -0.64 7.16
C ASP A 207 -0.11 -1.22 6.20
N SER A 208 -0.54 -1.92 5.16
CA SER A 208 0.38 -2.43 4.12
C SER A 208 1.11 -1.30 3.40
N LEU A 209 0.40 -0.23 3.00
CA LEU A 209 1.03 0.93 2.38
C LEU A 209 2.01 1.64 3.32
N ALA A 210 1.68 1.72 4.61
CA ALA A 210 2.58 2.33 5.59
C ALA A 210 3.89 1.54 5.73
N VAL A 211 3.83 0.21 5.77
CA VAL A 211 5.02 -0.66 5.79
C VAL A 211 5.88 -0.45 4.54
N GLN A 212 5.25 -0.42 3.36
CA GLN A 212 5.97 -0.23 2.09
C GLN A 212 6.69 1.13 2.05
N ARG A 213 6.00 2.22 2.44
CA ARG A 213 6.60 3.56 2.46
C ARG A 213 7.73 3.70 3.49
N ASN A 214 7.56 3.12 4.68
CA ASN A 214 8.60 3.14 5.70
C ASN A 214 9.84 2.35 5.25
N THR A 215 9.64 1.22 4.57
CA THR A 215 10.74 0.42 3.99
C THR A 215 11.47 1.22 2.91
N TYR A 216 10.72 1.80 1.97
CA TYR A 216 11.27 2.64 0.90
C TYR A 216 12.08 3.83 1.43
N TYR A 217 11.59 4.50 2.48
CA TYR A 217 12.34 5.57 3.14
C TYR A 217 13.67 5.06 3.70
N ASN A 218 13.67 3.93 4.40
CA ASN A 218 14.87 3.35 4.98
C ASN A 218 15.86 2.86 3.92
N ASP A 219 15.38 2.38 2.77
CA ASP A 219 16.26 1.97 1.68
C ASP A 219 17.02 3.17 1.08
N ILE A 220 16.42 4.36 1.06
CA ILE A 220 17.03 5.58 0.51
C ILE A 220 17.88 6.32 1.54
N ILE A 221 17.37 6.49 2.76
CA ILE A 221 18.01 7.30 3.82
C ILE A 221 18.90 6.45 4.75
N GLY A 222 18.64 5.15 4.84
CA GLY A 222 19.27 4.26 5.81
C GLY A 222 18.51 4.25 7.13
N LYS A 223 19.11 4.81 8.19
CA LYS A 223 18.46 4.92 9.51
C LYS A 223 17.79 6.29 9.64
N GLY A 224 16.46 6.33 9.75
CA GLY A 224 15.75 7.56 10.08
C GLY A 224 14.34 7.29 10.62
N ASP A 225 13.74 8.36 11.14
CA ASP A 225 12.42 8.33 11.78
C ASP A 225 11.34 8.82 10.81
N PHE A 226 10.97 7.98 9.84
CA PHE A 226 9.77 8.20 9.04
C PHE A 226 8.66 7.24 9.48
N LYS A 227 7.47 7.80 9.69
CA LYS A 227 6.28 7.02 10.04
C LYS A 227 5.10 7.46 9.20
N SER A 228 4.72 6.62 8.24
CA SER A 228 3.47 6.82 7.49
C SER A 228 2.25 6.62 8.39
N GLU A 229 1.23 7.46 8.19
CA GLU A 229 -0.07 7.37 8.84
C GLU A 229 -0.94 6.32 8.16
N SER A 230 -1.35 5.30 8.91
CA SER A 230 -2.17 4.18 8.41
C SER A 230 -3.64 4.22 8.86
N ARG A 231 -4.07 5.30 9.50
CA ARG A 231 -5.44 5.44 10.03
C ARG A 231 -6.13 6.64 9.41
N ILE A 232 -7.41 6.47 9.12
CA ILE A 232 -8.31 7.54 8.69
C ILE A 232 -9.49 7.64 9.64
N SER A 233 -10.12 8.82 9.71
CA SER A 233 -11.36 9.01 10.48
C SER A 233 -12.46 8.11 9.95
N GLN A 234 -13.01 7.24 10.80
CA GLN A 234 -14.15 6.39 10.48
C GLN A 234 -15.46 7.19 10.60
N ALA A 235 -16.38 6.95 9.68
CA ALA A 235 -17.75 7.43 9.73
C ALA A 235 -18.67 6.23 10.01
N THR A 236 -19.55 6.39 11.00
CA THR A 236 -20.53 5.36 11.36
C THR A 236 -21.54 5.16 10.23
N MET A 237 -21.86 3.89 9.96
CA MET A 237 -22.89 3.54 9.00
C MET A 237 -24.29 3.74 9.57
N ASP A 238 -25.19 4.38 8.82
CA ASP A 238 -26.61 4.49 9.17
C ASP A 238 -27.44 3.97 7.99
N LEU A 239 -27.65 2.65 7.96
CA LEU A 239 -28.44 1.98 6.94
C LEU A 239 -29.92 2.15 7.24
N LEU A 240 -30.54 3.11 6.56
CA LEU A 240 -31.96 3.40 6.74
C LEU A 240 -32.81 2.54 5.82
N LEU A 241 -33.85 1.90 6.37
CA LEU A 241 -34.88 1.30 5.54
C LEU A 241 -35.65 2.40 4.81
N ALA A 242 -35.49 2.48 3.49
CA ALA A 242 -36.16 3.51 2.71
C ALA A 242 -37.70 3.38 2.85
N LYS A 243 -38.40 4.47 3.19
CA LYS A 243 -39.89 4.48 3.28
C LYS A 243 -40.59 3.98 2.01
N LYS A 244 -39.95 4.11 0.84
CA LYS A 244 -40.42 3.55 -0.43
C LYS A 244 -40.35 2.02 -0.43
N CYS A 245 -39.31 1.42 0.15
CA CYS A 245 -39.19 -0.03 0.35
C CYS A 245 -40.37 -0.56 1.19
N VAL A 246 -40.63 0.05 2.34
CA VAL A 246 -41.74 -0.34 3.23
C VAL A 246 -43.09 -0.27 2.52
N ARG A 247 -43.31 0.77 1.71
CA ARG A 247 -44.55 0.94 0.93
C ARG A 247 -44.73 -0.11 -0.16
N GLU A 248 -43.66 -0.51 -0.84
CA GLU A 248 -43.72 -1.54 -1.88
C GLU A 248 -43.81 -2.94 -1.29
N VAL A 249 -43.13 -3.23 -0.17
CA VAL A 249 -43.35 -4.46 0.63
C VAL A 249 -44.82 -4.55 1.07
N LYS A 250 -45.41 -3.42 1.48
CA LYS A 250 -46.83 -3.34 1.82
C LYS A 250 -47.73 -3.66 0.62
N LYS A 251 -47.50 -3.02 -0.53
CA LYS A 251 -48.26 -3.29 -1.76
C LYS A 251 -48.11 -4.75 -2.19
N PHE A 252 -46.90 -5.28 -2.20
CA PHE A 252 -46.56 -6.69 -2.49
C PHE A 252 -47.39 -7.65 -1.66
N THR A 253 -47.53 -7.35 -0.38
CA THR A 253 -48.30 -8.18 0.54
C THR A 253 -49.81 -8.06 0.32
N GLU A 254 -50.30 -6.95 -0.27
CA GLU A 254 -51.72 -6.67 -0.51
C GLU A 254 -52.27 -7.21 -1.86
N LYS A 255 -51.42 -7.58 -2.83
CA LYS A 255 -51.85 -8.07 -4.16
C LYS A 255 -51.02 -9.28 -4.64
N GLU A 256 -51.66 -10.42 -4.89
CA GLU A 256 -51.07 -11.60 -5.58
C GLU A 256 -50.74 -11.29 -7.07
N LYS A 257 -49.77 -11.90 -7.77
CA LYS A 257 -48.49 -12.53 -7.39
C LYS A 257 -47.45 -12.50 -8.56
N GLU A 258 -47.80 -12.10 -9.80
CA GLU A 258 -46.85 -12.12 -10.94
C GLU A 258 -46.62 -10.78 -11.66
N GLU A 259 -47.66 -9.98 -11.93
CA GLU A 259 -47.44 -8.68 -12.60
C GLU A 259 -46.70 -7.69 -11.71
N MET A 260 -46.79 -7.87 -10.39
CA MET A 260 -46.26 -6.92 -9.42
C MET A 260 -44.80 -7.17 -9.02
N THR A 261 -44.28 -8.39 -9.17
CA THR A 261 -42.85 -8.70 -8.91
C THR A 261 -41.96 -7.97 -9.90
N THR A 262 -42.34 -7.98 -11.18
CA THR A 262 -41.62 -7.28 -12.24
C THR A 262 -41.72 -5.76 -12.10
N SER A 263 -42.87 -5.23 -11.64
CA SER A 263 -43.05 -3.78 -11.42
C SER A 263 -42.23 -3.27 -10.24
N ILE A 264 -42.13 -4.02 -9.14
CA ILE A 264 -41.35 -3.62 -7.96
C ILE A 264 -39.88 -3.40 -8.34
N LEU A 265 -39.25 -4.32 -9.08
CA LEU A 265 -37.86 -4.14 -9.52
C LEU A 265 -37.70 -3.00 -10.52
N LYS A 266 -38.57 -2.93 -11.53
CA LYS A 266 -38.48 -1.91 -12.57
C LYS A 266 -38.76 -0.49 -12.07
N ASP A 267 -39.68 -0.33 -11.13
CA ASP A 267 -40.13 1.00 -10.67
C ASP A 267 -39.37 1.48 -9.43
N TRP A 268 -38.63 0.60 -8.78
CA TRP A 268 -37.89 0.93 -7.58
C TRP A 268 -36.39 0.65 -7.65
N VAL A 269 -35.95 -0.55 -8.04
CA VAL A 269 -34.52 -0.88 -8.11
C VAL A 269 -33.84 -0.09 -9.24
N VAL A 270 -34.38 -0.14 -10.45
CA VAL A 270 -33.80 0.52 -11.62
C VAL A 270 -33.68 2.05 -11.46
N PRO A 271 -34.71 2.80 -11.04
CA PRO A 271 -34.60 4.27 -10.94
C PRO A 271 -33.78 4.71 -9.73
N THR A 272 -33.75 3.94 -8.63
CA THR A 272 -32.90 4.25 -7.46
C THR A 272 -31.43 4.14 -7.84
N ILE A 273 -31.08 3.09 -8.60
CA ILE A 273 -29.73 2.87 -9.12
C ILE A 273 -29.34 3.93 -10.15
N LEU A 274 -30.19 4.18 -11.16
CA LEU A 274 -29.92 5.16 -12.20
C LEU A 274 -29.86 6.60 -11.67
N GLY A 275 -30.77 6.97 -10.78
CA GLY A 275 -30.87 8.32 -10.21
C GLY A 275 -29.62 8.70 -9.42
N ALA A 276 -29.00 7.77 -8.72
CA ALA A 276 -27.82 8.07 -7.94
C ALA A 276 -26.50 7.88 -8.69
N CYS A 277 -26.44 7.04 -9.72
CA CYS A 277 -25.33 7.05 -10.68
C CYS A 277 -25.22 8.40 -11.41
N SER A 278 -26.33 9.14 -11.53
CA SER A 278 -26.37 10.47 -12.14
C SER A 278 -26.10 11.64 -11.16
N GLY A 279 -25.99 11.36 -9.85
CA GLY A 279 -25.87 12.36 -8.79
C GLY A 279 -24.44 12.59 -8.29
N GLY A 280 -23.78 13.63 -8.79
CA GLY A 280 -22.60 14.23 -8.13
C GLY A 280 -21.36 14.31 -9.00
N VAL A 281 -21.21 15.46 -9.65
CA VAL A 281 -20.05 15.90 -10.45
C VAL A 281 -18.75 15.81 -9.62
N GLY A 282 -17.78 15.04 -10.11
CA GLY A 282 -16.38 15.12 -9.66
C GLY A 282 -15.70 13.79 -9.31
N THR A 283 -15.56 12.89 -10.30
CA THR A 283 -14.47 11.87 -10.49
C THR A 283 -15.00 10.72 -11.34
N ALA A 284 -15.27 10.96 -12.63
CA ALA A 284 -16.11 10.11 -13.49
C ALA A 284 -15.53 8.76 -13.98
N VAL A 285 -14.32 8.37 -13.57
CA VAL A 285 -13.59 7.30 -14.30
C VAL A 285 -13.61 5.94 -13.60
N ALA A 286 -13.82 5.87 -12.27
CA ALA A 286 -13.83 4.61 -11.54
C ALA A 286 -15.24 4.00 -11.40
N TRP A 287 -16.25 4.81 -11.10
CA TRP A 287 -17.61 4.32 -10.82
C TRP A 287 -18.44 4.00 -12.05
N ALA A 288 -18.02 4.44 -13.25
CA ALA A 288 -18.71 4.10 -14.48
C ALA A 288 -18.59 2.60 -14.82
N TYR A 289 -17.49 1.96 -14.40
CA TYR A 289 -17.28 0.52 -14.59
C TYR A 289 -18.15 -0.31 -13.63
N ASP A 290 -18.23 0.11 -12.36
CA ASP A 290 -19.12 -0.52 -11.36
C ASP A 290 -20.60 -0.30 -11.64
N ALA A 291 -20.98 0.84 -12.21
CA ALA A 291 -22.35 1.08 -12.65
C ALA A 291 -22.78 0.10 -13.76
N GLY A 292 -21.83 -0.31 -14.61
CA GLY A 292 -22.06 -1.32 -15.65
C GLY A 292 -22.37 -2.69 -15.06
N ASN A 293 -21.57 -3.15 -14.10
CA ASN A 293 -21.78 -4.43 -13.42
C ASN A 293 -23.05 -4.42 -12.56
N LEU A 294 -23.28 -3.36 -11.80
CA LEU A 294 -24.49 -3.19 -10.99
C LEU A 294 -25.76 -3.17 -11.86
N LEU A 295 -25.75 -2.45 -12.98
CA LEU A 295 -26.87 -2.46 -13.92
C LEU A 295 -27.03 -3.82 -14.61
N TYR A 296 -25.92 -4.54 -14.82
CA TYR A 296 -25.93 -5.90 -15.37
C TYR A 296 -26.57 -6.89 -14.39
N ASP A 297 -26.19 -6.87 -13.12
CA ASP A 297 -26.74 -7.77 -12.09
C ASP A 297 -28.24 -7.53 -11.88
N VAL A 298 -28.65 -6.26 -11.86
CA VAL A 298 -30.07 -5.87 -11.84
C VAL A 298 -30.78 -6.39 -13.07
N LYS A 299 -30.19 -6.27 -14.26
CA LYS A 299 -30.76 -6.76 -15.52
C LYS A 299 -30.90 -8.28 -15.53
N VAL A 300 -29.87 -9.02 -15.10
CA VAL A 300 -29.89 -10.49 -14.99
C VAL A 300 -31.01 -10.92 -14.06
N THR A 301 -31.11 -10.30 -12.88
CA THR A 301 -32.19 -10.56 -11.91
C THR A 301 -33.57 -10.30 -12.52
N LEU A 302 -33.73 -9.20 -13.27
CA LEU A 302 -34.98 -8.83 -13.93
C LEU A 302 -35.35 -9.82 -15.04
N ASP A 303 -34.36 -10.35 -15.76
CA ASP A 303 -34.56 -11.35 -16.82
C ASP A 303 -34.87 -12.73 -16.23
N ASP A 304 -34.27 -13.13 -15.11
CA ASP A 304 -34.61 -14.37 -14.40
C ASP A 304 -36.03 -14.35 -13.82
N ILE A 305 -36.49 -13.20 -13.33
CA ILE A 305 -37.87 -13.01 -12.85
C ILE A 305 -38.89 -13.05 -13.99
N LYS A 306 -38.59 -12.41 -15.13
CA LYS A 306 -39.41 -12.54 -16.34
C LYS A 306 -39.50 -13.99 -16.83
N SER A 307 -38.48 -14.80 -16.55
CA SER A 307 -38.48 -16.23 -16.86
C SER A 307 -39.13 -17.11 -15.77
N GLN A 308 -39.81 -16.52 -14.78
CA GLN A 308 -40.49 -17.20 -13.66
C GLN A 308 -39.58 -18.12 -12.81
N LYS A 309 -38.26 -17.87 -12.78
CA LYS A 309 -37.31 -18.74 -12.04
C LYS A 309 -37.22 -18.44 -10.55
N LEU A 310 -37.78 -17.33 -10.08
CA LEU A 310 -37.64 -16.84 -8.71
C LEU A 310 -39.00 -16.73 -8.03
N GLU A 311 -39.06 -17.15 -6.76
CA GLU A 311 -40.27 -17.03 -5.97
C GLU A 311 -40.51 -15.58 -5.55
N SER A 312 -41.78 -15.23 -5.32
CA SER A 312 -42.19 -13.87 -5.02
C SER A 312 -41.50 -13.29 -3.77
N ASP A 313 -41.20 -14.13 -2.78
CA ASP A 313 -40.49 -13.73 -1.55
C ASP A 313 -38.99 -13.45 -1.81
N GLU A 314 -38.38 -14.18 -2.75
CA GLU A 314 -37.00 -13.90 -3.18
C GLU A 314 -36.91 -12.57 -3.89
N VAL A 315 -37.91 -12.21 -4.70
CA VAL A 315 -37.99 -10.89 -5.35
C VAL A 315 -37.97 -9.76 -4.32
N VAL A 316 -38.68 -9.90 -3.20
CA VAL A 316 -38.69 -8.92 -2.10
C VAL A 316 -37.36 -8.91 -1.34
N LYS A 317 -36.74 -10.06 -1.12
CA LYS A 317 -35.40 -10.17 -0.52
C LYS A 317 -34.37 -9.40 -1.36
N TYR A 318 -34.27 -9.71 -2.65
CA TYR A 318 -33.35 -9.06 -3.59
C TYR A 318 -33.57 -7.56 -3.67
N ALA A 319 -34.84 -7.17 -3.74
CA ALA A 319 -35.27 -5.80 -3.66
C ALA A 319 -34.63 -5.08 -2.45
N CYS A 320 -34.83 -5.62 -1.24
CA CYS A 320 -34.30 -5.04 0.00
C CYS A 320 -32.77 -5.04 0.04
N MET A 321 -32.12 -6.13 -0.39
CA MET A 321 -30.66 -6.24 -0.49
C MET A 321 -30.08 -5.17 -1.41
N GLU A 322 -30.67 -4.95 -2.58
CA GLU A 322 -30.21 -3.91 -3.51
C GLU A 322 -30.33 -2.51 -2.92
N ASN A 323 -31.38 -2.23 -2.13
CA ASN A 323 -31.49 -0.93 -1.47
C ASN A 323 -30.33 -0.68 -0.48
N ILE A 324 -30.00 -1.68 0.33
CA ILE A 324 -28.93 -1.56 1.32
C ILE A 324 -27.56 -1.54 0.64
N GLY A 325 -27.31 -2.50 -0.26
CA GLY A 325 -26.07 -2.58 -1.04
C GLY A 325 -25.83 -1.29 -1.80
N PHE A 326 -26.88 -0.67 -2.34
CA PHE A 326 -26.80 0.64 -2.96
C PHE A 326 -26.37 1.76 -2.00
N GLN A 327 -26.94 1.84 -0.79
CA GLN A 327 -26.54 2.83 0.23
C GLN A 327 -25.08 2.66 0.65
N ILE A 328 -24.64 1.41 0.84
CA ILE A 328 -23.24 1.10 1.18
C ILE A 328 -22.31 1.50 0.04
N ARG A 329 -22.63 1.10 -1.20
CA ARG A 329 -21.79 1.35 -2.39
C ARG A 329 -21.68 2.83 -2.73
N GLN A 330 -22.77 3.58 -2.71
CA GLN A 330 -22.78 4.96 -3.22
C GLN A 330 -22.51 6.03 -2.16
N ALA A 331 -22.97 5.85 -0.91
CA ALA A 331 -22.72 6.83 0.13
C ALA A 331 -21.41 6.52 0.88
N TYR A 332 -21.27 5.28 1.36
CA TYR A 332 -20.19 4.92 2.26
C TYR A 332 -18.87 4.64 1.54
N LEU A 333 -18.85 3.75 0.55
CA LEU A 333 -17.61 3.43 -0.16
C LEU A 333 -17.05 4.64 -0.93
N LYS A 334 -17.91 5.51 -1.48
CA LYS A 334 -17.48 6.78 -2.10
C LYS A 334 -16.79 7.71 -1.10
N TYR A 335 -17.39 7.89 0.07
CA TYR A 335 -16.81 8.70 1.14
C TYR A 335 -15.43 8.17 1.57
N TYR A 336 -15.34 6.85 1.81
CA TYR A 336 -14.09 6.22 2.22
C TYR A 336 -13.02 6.24 1.12
N THR A 337 -13.40 6.06 -0.14
CA THR A 337 -12.45 6.14 -1.27
C THR A 337 -11.78 7.51 -1.34
N GLY A 338 -12.54 8.60 -1.19
CA GLY A 338 -11.97 9.95 -1.16
C GLY A 338 -11.00 10.15 0.01
N ARG A 339 -11.31 9.59 1.19
CA ARG A 339 -10.44 9.66 2.38
C ARG A 339 -9.16 8.84 2.21
N VAL A 340 -9.26 7.63 1.67
CA VAL A 340 -8.10 6.78 1.36
C VAL A 340 -7.20 7.46 0.34
N PHE A 341 -7.75 8.05 -0.72
CA PHE A 341 -6.97 8.77 -1.73
C PHE A 341 -6.24 9.96 -1.15
N LYS A 342 -6.92 10.75 -0.31
CA LYS A 342 -6.32 11.87 0.40
C LYS A 342 -5.18 11.41 1.32
N ASN A 343 -5.39 10.35 2.10
CA ASN A 343 -4.32 9.78 2.93
C ASN A 343 -3.13 9.32 2.09
N ILE A 344 -3.37 8.70 0.93
CA ILE A 344 -2.30 8.27 0.02
C ILE A 344 -1.48 9.48 -0.46
N ASP A 345 -2.13 10.54 -0.93
CA ASP A 345 -1.45 11.74 -1.42
C ASP A 345 -0.65 12.44 -0.32
N GLU A 346 -1.28 12.69 0.83
CA GLU A 346 -0.62 13.36 1.95
C GLU A 346 0.60 12.59 2.46
N ASN A 347 0.52 11.25 2.52
CA ASN A 347 1.65 10.43 2.94
C ASN A 347 2.76 10.35 1.88
N SER A 348 2.41 10.37 0.59
CA SER A 348 3.39 10.43 -0.49
C SER A 348 4.14 11.76 -0.48
N ASP A 349 3.45 12.89 -0.28
CA ASP A 349 4.09 14.20 -0.14
C ASP A 349 4.98 14.28 1.10
N LYS A 350 4.51 13.74 2.24
CA LYS A 350 5.31 13.63 3.47
C LYS A 350 6.56 12.78 3.27
N LEU A 351 6.45 11.66 2.56
CA LEU A 351 7.58 10.77 2.25
C LEU A 351 8.64 11.51 1.43
N TYR A 352 8.23 12.13 0.32
CA TYR A 352 9.15 12.88 -0.54
C TYR A 352 9.84 14.02 0.23
N LYS A 353 9.07 14.80 1.00
CA LYS A 353 9.63 15.88 1.83
C LYS A 353 10.66 15.35 2.82
N SER A 354 10.34 14.26 3.52
CA SER A 354 11.24 13.64 4.50
C SER A 354 12.52 13.12 3.85
N ILE A 355 12.44 12.55 2.66
CA ILE A 355 13.64 12.13 1.90
C ILE A 355 14.46 13.36 1.51
N SER A 356 13.84 14.38 0.92
CA SER A 356 14.53 15.59 0.46
C SER A 356 15.26 16.34 1.57
N GLU A 357 14.77 16.28 2.81
CA GLU A 357 15.37 16.94 3.98
C GLU A 357 16.53 16.15 4.59
N ASN A 358 16.55 14.81 4.43
CA ASN A 358 17.52 13.92 5.08
C ASN A 358 18.58 13.32 4.12
N LEU A 359 18.37 13.45 2.81
CA LEU A 359 19.38 13.22 1.77
C LEU A 359 20.30 14.45 1.66
#